data_AF-K5XX28-F1
#
_entry.id   AF-K5XX28-F1
#
_cell.length_a   1.000
_cell.length_b   1.000
_cell.length_c   1.000
_cell.angle_alpha   90.00
_cell.angle_beta   90.00
_cell.angle_gamma   90.00
#
_symmetry.space_group_name_H-M   'P 1'
#
loop_
_entity.id
_entity.type
_entity.pdbx_description
1 polymer ?
#
loop_
_entity_poly.entity_id
_entity_poly.type
_entity_poly.pdbx_seq_one_letter_code
_entity_poly.pdbx_strand_id
1 'polypeptide(L)'
;MSKLKFRFEDGNRKQYRTPVFNELIPLLAARVDFTLKDNRDEAVFLSAMRTVYSIPKHRQYLRGGYPSEPFLAEVAARTMFAYFQSLAEGTGSITAIIREYKNHIPLAVSAWIQQGLIDRGVKEKLVARMLFTLAHDISIVKKLSAEDLPETVSFSQMIPVVDFFHTLIAE
;
A
#
# COMPACT_ATOMS: atom_id res chain seq x y z
N MET A 1 2.93 -25.12 -11.40
CA MET A 1 3.03 -23.70 -10.98
C MET A 1 2.07 -23.49 -9.83
N SER A 2 2.59 -23.41 -8.60
CA SER A 2 1.78 -23.28 -7.39
C SER A 2 1.26 -21.85 -7.26
N LYS A 3 -0.06 -21.67 -7.25
CA LYS A 3 -0.72 -20.42 -6.91
C LYS A 3 -0.45 -20.15 -5.42
N LEU A 4 0.32 -19.11 -5.12
CA LEU A 4 0.44 -18.56 -3.77
C LEU A 4 -0.96 -18.11 -3.32
N LYS A 5 -1.61 -18.91 -2.47
CA LYS A 5 -2.82 -18.53 -1.75
C LYS A 5 -2.41 -18.04 -0.36
N PHE A 6 -2.62 -16.76 -0.09
CA PHE A 6 -2.51 -16.21 1.25
C PHE A 6 -3.62 -16.82 2.12
N ARG A 7 -3.23 -17.55 3.16
CA ARG A 7 -4.14 -18.00 4.23
C ARG A 7 -3.69 -17.29 5.50
N PHE A 8 -4.57 -16.46 6.06
CA PHE A 8 -4.37 -15.85 7.37
C PHE A 8 -5.05 -16.74 8.41
N GLU A 9 -4.30 -17.24 9.39
CA GLU A 9 -4.85 -18.02 10.50
C GLU A 9 -5.55 -17.08 11.49
N ASP A 10 -6.80 -17.43 11.80
CA ASP A 10 -7.73 -16.63 12.59
C ASP A 10 -7.47 -16.85 14.09
N GLY A 11 -6.45 -16.16 14.61
CA GLY A 11 -6.04 -16.17 16.01
C GLY A 11 -6.76 -15.12 16.85
N ASN A 12 -8.02 -15.38 17.19
CA ASN A 12 -8.70 -14.93 18.42
C ASN A 12 -8.41 -13.49 18.93
N ARG A 13 -8.73 -12.46 18.12
CA ARG A 13 -8.80 -11.07 18.59
C ARG A 13 -10.20 -10.50 18.37
N LYS A 14 -10.72 -9.91 19.44
CA LYS A 14 -12.09 -9.40 19.61
C LYS A 14 -12.54 -8.58 18.40
N GLN A 15 -13.74 -8.91 17.94
CA GLN A 15 -14.49 -8.35 16.81
C GLN A 15 -14.43 -6.82 16.74
N TYR A 16 -13.59 -6.30 15.86
CA TYR A 16 -13.90 -5.07 15.13
C TYR A 16 -14.39 -5.52 13.75
N ARG A 17 -15.71 -5.55 13.57
CA ARG A 17 -16.32 -5.81 12.27
C ARG A 17 -15.95 -4.69 11.30
N THR A 18 -14.95 -4.92 10.46
CA THR A 18 -14.90 -4.37 9.10
C THR A 18 -13.87 -5.18 8.30
N PRO A 19 -14.30 -6.23 7.57
CA PRO A 19 -13.38 -7.11 6.81
C PRO A 19 -12.53 -6.35 5.77
N VAL A 20 -13.06 -5.22 5.29
CA VAL A 20 -12.42 -4.31 4.33
C VAL A 20 -11.05 -3.81 4.78
N PHE A 21 -10.89 -3.46 6.06
CA PHE A 21 -9.65 -2.82 6.51
C PHE A 21 -8.51 -3.82 6.62
N ASN A 22 -8.78 -5.04 7.11
CA ASN A 22 -7.78 -6.09 7.31
C ASN A 22 -7.08 -6.49 6.01
N GLU A 23 -7.78 -6.49 4.88
CA GLU A 23 -7.21 -6.83 3.57
C GLU A 23 -6.35 -5.70 3.00
N LEU A 24 -6.77 -4.44 3.21
CA LEU A 24 -5.99 -3.27 2.81
C LEU A 24 -4.73 -3.09 3.65
N ILE A 25 -4.67 -3.70 4.84
CA ILE A 25 -3.56 -3.52 5.77
C ILE A 25 -2.20 -3.85 5.14
N PRO A 26 -1.94 -5.12 4.78
CA PRO A 26 -0.67 -5.53 4.23
C PRO A 26 -0.37 -4.87 2.88
N LEU A 27 -1.40 -4.54 2.10
CA LEU A 27 -1.24 -3.89 0.79
C LEU A 27 -0.72 -2.46 0.95
N LEU A 28 -1.31 -1.67 1.83
CA LEU A 28 -0.80 -0.33 2.14
C LEU A 28 0.60 -0.39 2.74
N ALA A 29 0.92 -1.47 3.48
CA ALA A 29 2.25 -1.66 4.02
C ALA A 29 3.33 -1.89 2.98
N ALA A 30 3.04 -2.76 2.03
CA ALA A 30 3.88 -2.97 0.87
C ALA A 30 3.98 -1.72 -0.01
N ARG A 31 2.91 -0.93 -0.13
CA ARG A 31 2.83 0.18 -1.08
C ARG A 31 3.44 1.49 -0.58
N VAL A 32 3.30 1.81 0.70
CA VAL A 32 3.72 3.09 1.31
C VAL A 32 5.08 2.98 2.03
N ASP A 33 5.68 1.79 2.03
CA ASP A 33 6.90 1.46 2.79
C ASP A 33 6.73 1.83 4.28
N PHE A 34 5.99 0.99 5.02
CA PHE A 34 6.02 1.08 6.48
C PHE A 34 7.30 0.44 7.00
N THR A 35 8.09 1.23 7.73
CA THR A 35 8.96 0.67 8.77
C THR A 35 8.06 0.17 9.90
N LEU A 36 7.58 -1.07 9.79
CA LEU A 36 6.93 -1.75 10.90
C LEU A 36 7.96 -1.93 12.01
N LYS A 37 7.53 -1.74 13.26
CA LYS A 37 8.37 -2.05 14.42
C LYS A 37 8.74 -3.53 14.35
N ASP A 38 10.02 -3.85 14.50
CA ASP A 38 10.64 -5.19 14.34
C ASP A 38 9.99 -6.34 15.17
N ASN A 39 8.93 -6.07 15.95
CA ASN A 39 8.34 -6.96 16.95
C ASN A 39 6.85 -7.27 16.76
N ARG A 40 6.29 -7.22 15.54
CA ARG A 40 4.93 -7.78 15.29
C ARG A 40 5.03 -8.94 14.31
N ASP A 41 4.33 -10.04 14.58
CA ASP A 41 4.37 -11.26 13.75
C ASP A 41 3.97 -10.98 12.28
N GLU A 42 3.18 -9.94 12.03
CA GLU A 42 2.86 -9.43 10.68
C GLU A 42 4.07 -8.79 9.97
N ALA A 43 5.00 -8.20 10.73
CA ALA A 43 6.28 -7.67 10.23
C ALA A 43 7.30 -8.79 9.96
N VAL A 44 7.15 -9.96 10.58
CA VAL A 44 8.06 -11.12 10.39
C VAL A 44 7.98 -11.66 8.96
N PHE A 45 6.80 -11.62 8.34
CA PHE A 45 6.63 -12.06 6.95
C PHE A 45 7.28 -11.10 5.94
N LEU A 46 7.22 -9.79 6.22
CA LEU A 46 7.89 -8.78 5.40
C LEU A 46 9.40 -8.74 5.68
N SER A 47 9.85 -8.90 6.93
CA SER A 47 11.27 -8.90 7.32
C SER A 47 12.08 -10.03 6.69
N ALA A 48 11.44 -11.16 6.39
CA ALA A 48 12.04 -12.27 5.65
C ALA A 48 12.52 -11.90 4.22
N MET A 49 12.06 -10.78 3.66
CA MET A 49 12.49 -10.30 2.34
C MET A 49 13.66 -9.29 2.37
N ARG A 50 14.16 -8.92 3.56
CA ARG A 50 15.20 -7.89 3.69
C ARG A 50 16.57 -8.46 3.31
N THR A 51 17.14 -8.00 2.21
CA THR A 51 18.47 -8.41 1.75
C THR A 51 19.52 -7.41 2.21
N VAL A 52 20.63 -7.92 2.75
CA VAL A 52 21.80 -7.10 3.07
C VAL A 52 22.55 -6.81 1.78
N TYR A 53 22.54 -5.55 1.33
CA TYR A 53 23.22 -5.13 0.10
C TYR A 53 24.72 -4.96 0.30
N SER A 54 25.14 -4.43 1.46
CA SER A 54 26.55 -4.22 1.74
C SER A 54 26.86 -4.27 3.24
N ILE A 55 28.00 -4.88 3.55
CA ILE A 55 28.59 -4.93 4.89
C ILE A 55 29.93 -4.17 4.83
N PRO A 56 30.03 -2.98 5.44
CA PRO A 56 31.29 -2.25 5.56
C PRO A 56 32.36 -3.08 6.31
N LYS A 57 33.64 -2.90 5.96
CA LYS A 57 34.77 -3.65 6.56
C LYS A 57 34.83 -3.53 8.08
N HIS A 58 34.45 -2.37 8.63
CA HIS A 58 34.43 -2.11 10.07
C HIS A 58 33.20 -2.73 10.80
N ARG A 59 32.21 -3.26 10.06
CA ARG A 59 31.04 -4.00 10.58
C ARG A 59 30.19 -3.28 11.62
N GLN A 60 30.27 -1.96 11.71
CA GLN A 60 29.50 -1.17 12.69
C GLN A 60 28.05 -0.92 12.26
N TYR A 61 27.73 -1.13 10.99
CA TYR A 61 26.37 -1.09 10.48
C TYR A 61 26.23 -2.03 9.29
N LEU A 62 24.99 -2.39 8.94
CA LEU A 62 24.64 -3.15 7.75
C LEU A 62 23.75 -2.26 6.89
N ARG A 63 24.06 -2.16 5.60
CA ARG A 63 23.14 -1.52 4.64
C ARG A 63 22.35 -2.62 3.95
N GLY A 64 21.08 -2.72 4.29
CA GLY A 64 20.14 -3.66 3.68
C GLY A 64 18.82 -2.99 3.38
N GLY A 65 18.08 -3.57 2.46
CA GLY A 65 16.75 -3.14 2.05
C GLY A 65 16.02 -4.29 1.37
N TYR A 66 14.87 -4.02 0.79
CA TYR A 66 14.05 -5.04 0.15
C TYR A 66 14.29 -4.98 -1.36
N PRO A 67 15.07 -5.90 -1.98
CA PRO A 67 15.26 -5.89 -3.44
C PRO A 67 13.93 -6.13 -4.18
N SER A 68 12.96 -6.73 -3.49
CA SER A 68 11.59 -6.91 -3.94
C SER A 68 10.68 -5.71 -3.67
N GLU A 69 11.12 -4.65 -2.96
CA GLU A 69 10.28 -3.48 -2.64
C GLU A 69 9.56 -2.89 -3.86
N PRO A 70 10.23 -2.61 -5.01
CA PRO A 70 9.51 -2.08 -6.17
C PRO A 70 8.48 -3.06 -6.72
N PHE A 71 8.77 -4.37 -6.72
CA PHE A 71 7.84 -5.39 -7.19
C PHE A 71 6.67 -5.60 -6.24
N LEU A 72 6.93 -5.57 -4.93
CA LEU A 72 5.91 -5.75 -3.89
C LEU A 72 5.00 -4.53 -3.83
N ALA A 73 5.56 -3.32 -3.94
CA ALA A 73 4.81 -2.09 -4.03
C ALA A 73 3.92 -2.06 -5.30
N GLU A 74 4.45 -2.51 -6.44
CA GLU A 74 3.70 -2.64 -7.69
C GLU A 74 2.51 -3.62 -7.55
N VAL A 75 2.78 -4.83 -7.05
CA VAL A 75 1.73 -5.85 -6.84
C VAL A 75 0.69 -5.34 -5.85
N ALA A 76 1.11 -4.65 -4.78
CA ALA A 76 0.18 -4.08 -3.82
C ALA A 76 -0.71 -3.01 -4.46
N ALA A 77 -0.15 -2.11 -5.27
CA ALA A 77 -0.93 -1.09 -5.98
C ALA A 77 -1.95 -1.71 -6.94
N ARG A 78 -1.55 -2.71 -7.73
CA ARG A 78 -2.46 -3.43 -8.65
C ARG A 78 -3.57 -4.15 -7.89
N THR A 79 -3.23 -4.76 -6.75
CA THR A 79 -4.21 -5.46 -5.91
C THR A 79 -5.20 -4.46 -5.31
N MET A 80 -4.73 -3.31 -4.83
CA MET A 80 -5.59 -2.22 -4.37
C MET A 80 -6.49 -1.71 -5.49
N PHE A 81 -5.95 -1.50 -6.69
CA PHE A 81 -6.73 -1.08 -7.84
C PHE A 81 -7.83 -2.10 -8.20
N ALA A 82 -7.50 -3.39 -8.28
CA ALA A 82 -8.48 -4.45 -8.53
C ALA A 82 -9.58 -4.48 -7.46
N TYR A 83 -9.21 -4.29 -6.18
CA TYR A 83 -10.15 -4.22 -5.07
C TYR A 83 -11.11 -3.03 -5.19
N PHE A 84 -10.61 -1.84 -5.51
CA PHE A 84 -11.46 -0.66 -5.66
C PHE A 84 -12.25 -0.67 -6.96
N GLN A 85 -11.73 -1.30 -8.02
CA GLN A 85 -12.47 -1.55 -9.25
C GLN A 85 -13.66 -2.47 -8.99
N SER A 86 -13.48 -3.56 -8.22
CA SER A 86 -14.57 -4.47 -7.88
C SER A 86 -15.63 -3.83 -6.99
N LEU A 87 -15.21 -2.96 -6.05
CA LEU A 87 -16.14 -2.21 -5.21
C LEU A 87 -16.95 -1.16 -6.01
N ALA A 88 -16.38 -0.69 -7.12
CA ALA A 88 -17.00 0.28 -8.04
C ALA A 88 -17.87 -0.37 -9.14
N GLU A 89 -18.04 -1.70 -9.16
CA GLU A 89 -18.73 -2.48 -10.21
C GLU A 89 -20.19 -2.05 -10.49
N GLY A 90 -20.81 -1.28 -9.60
CA GLY A 90 -22.13 -0.68 -9.85
C GLY A 90 -22.13 0.54 -10.79
N THR A 91 -20.97 1.12 -11.12
CA THR A 91 -20.88 2.36 -11.91
C THR A 91 -19.80 2.31 -13.00
N GLY A 92 -18.79 1.45 -12.87
CA GLY A 92 -17.76 1.25 -13.90
C GLY A 92 -17.06 2.53 -14.34
N SER A 93 -17.00 3.55 -13.48
CA SER A 93 -16.42 4.85 -13.81
C SER A 93 -15.11 5.02 -13.04
N ILE A 94 -14.08 5.52 -13.73
CA ILE A 94 -12.80 5.94 -13.12
C ILE A 94 -13.04 6.87 -11.93
N THR A 95 -14.05 7.74 -12.00
CA THR A 95 -14.40 8.64 -10.90
C THR A 95 -14.91 7.90 -9.66
N ALA A 96 -15.62 6.78 -9.84
CA ALA A 96 -16.06 5.93 -8.74
C ALA A 96 -14.88 5.21 -8.08
N ILE A 97 -13.95 4.68 -8.89
CA ILE A 97 -12.73 4.03 -8.37
C ILE A 97 -11.89 5.03 -7.56
N ILE A 98 -11.67 6.23 -8.08
CA ILE A 98 -10.94 7.30 -7.37
C ILE A 98 -11.63 7.67 -6.05
N ARG A 99 -12.97 7.70 -6.03
CA ARG A 99 -13.73 7.95 -4.82
C ARG A 99 -13.48 6.87 -3.76
N GLU A 100 -13.43 5.60 -4.15
CA GLU A 100 -13.13 4.51 -3.22
C GLU A 100 -11.69 4.61 -2.66
N TYR A 101 -10.71 4.98 -3.49
CA TYR A 101 -9.34 5.30 -3.03
C TYR A 101 -9.35 6.40 -1.95
N LYS A 102 -10.02 7.53 -2.24
CA LYS A 102 -10.08 8.69 -1.35
C LYS A 102 -10.81 8.39 -0.03
N ASN A 103 -11.80 7.51 -0.05
CA ASN A 103 -12.59 7.18 1.14
C ASN A 103 -11.91 6.12 2.00
N HIS A 104 -11.45 5.02 1.42
CA HIS A 104 -11.04 3.84 2.20
C HIS A 104 -9.61 3.90 2.70
N ILE A 105 -8.68 4.51 1.96
CA ILE A 105 -7.26 4.52 2.36
C ILE A 105 -7.03 5.41 3.61
N PRO A 106 -7.54 6.65 3.68
CA PRO A 106 -7.41 7.45 4.91
C PRO A 106 -8.08 6.81 6.12
N LEU A 107 -9.24 6.16 5.92
CA LEU A 107 -9.93 5.42 6.98
C LEU A 107 -9.11 4.24 7.49
N ALA A 108 -8.49 3.48 6.58
CA ALA A 108 -7.60 2.38 6.94
C ALA A 108 -6.42 2.90 7.77
N VAL A 109 -5.72 3.94 7.30
CA VAL A 109 -4.57 4.51 8.04
C VAL A 109 -5.01 5.08 9.39
N SER A 110 -6.16 5.74 9.48
CA SER A 110 -6.72 6.22 10.75
C SER A 110 -6.98 5.07 11.73
N ALA A 111 -7.60 3.98 11.28
CA ALA A 111 -7.84 2.80 12.10
C ALA A 111 -6.54 2.21 12.67
N TRP A 112 -5.46 2.20 11.89
CA TRP A 112 -4.16 1.70 12.35
C TRP A 112 -3.50 2.62 13.38
N ILE A 113 -3.62 3.93 13.20
CA ILE A 113 -3.13 4.91 14.17
C ILE A 113 -3.84 4.72 15.51
N GLN A 114 -5.15 4.47 15.48
CA GLN A 114 -5.98 4.22 16.67
C GLN A 114 -5.65 2.89 17.34
N GLN A 115 -5.40 1.83 16.56
CA GLN A 115 -4.98 0.51 17.05
C GLN A 115 -3.52 0.49 17.54
N GLY A 116 -2.80 1.60 17.41
CA GLY A 116 -1.40 1.72 17.80
C GLY A 116 -0.48 0.83 16.97
N LEU A 117 -0.87 0.45 15.75
CA LEU A 117 -0.02 -0.30 14.80
C LEU A 117 1.15 0.56 14.28
N ILE A 118 0.99 1.89 14.30
CA ILE A 118 1.99 2.87 13.84
C ILE A 118 2.64 3.58 15.04
N ASP A 119 3.97 3.58 15.10
CA ASP A 119 4.73 4.28 16.13
C ASP A 119 4.48 5.80 16.10
N ARG A 120 4.30 6.42 17.28
CA ARG A 120 3.95 7.85 17.41
C ARG A 120 4.93 8.80 16.71
N GLY A 121 6.23 8.50 16.71
CA GLY A 121 7.26 9.33 16.06
C GLY A 121 7.34 9.21 14.54
N VAL A 122 6.60 8.27 13.93
CA VAL A 122 6.63 8.01 12.47
C VAL A 122 5.33 8.44 11.79
N LYS A 123 4.32 8.86 12.57
CA LYS A 123 2.97 9.20 12.09
C LYS A 123 2.97 10.30 11.02
N GLU A 124 3.73 11.37 11.23
CA GLU A 124 3.76 12.51 10.30
C GLU A 124 4.38 12.13 8.96
N LYS A 125 5.53 11.45 9.01
CA LYS A 125 6.22 10.94 7.82
C LYS A 125 5.36 9.97 7.05
N LEU A 126 4.63 9.13 7.78
CA LEU A 126 3.69 8.20 7.18
C LEU A 126 2.57 8.93 6.45
N VAL A 127 1.88 9.87 7.10
CA VAL A 127 0.76 10.58 6.47
C VAL A 127 1.24 11.29 5.21
N ALA A 128 2.43 11.89 5.22
CA ALA A 128 3.03 12.48 4.03
C ALA A 128 3.28 11.44 2.92
N ARG A 129 3.90 10.29 3.24
CA ARG A 129 4.12 9.20 2.27
C ARG A 129 2.79 8.68 1.70
N MET A 130 1.78 8.48 2.54
CA MET A 130 0.46 8.06 2.12
C MET A 130 -0.15 9.08 1.14
N LEU A 131 -0.11 10.37 1.45
CA LEU A 131 -0.64 11.41 0.57
C LEU A 131 0.08 11.45 -0.79
N PHE A 132 1.41 11.33 -0.80
CA PHE A 132 2.18 11.28 -2.05
C PHE A 132 1.87 10.02 -2.86
N THR A 133 1.83 8.85 -2.21
CA THR A 133 1.50 7.59 -2.88
C THR A 133 0.07 7.61 -3.41
N LEU A 134 -0.88 8.17 -2.67
CA LEU A 134 -2.26 8.36 -3.12
C LEU A 134 -2.35 9.28 -4.35
N ALA A 135 -1.71 10.44 -4.30
CA ALA A 135 -1.69 11.37 -5.43
C ALA A 135 -1.07 10.72 -6.67
N HIS A 136 0.01 9.97 -6.47
CA HIS A 136 0.65 9.20 -7.53
C HIS A 136 -0.29 8.17 -8.16
N ASP A 137 -0.89 7.30 -7.34
CA ASP A 137 -1.75 6.23 -7.82
C ASP A 137 -3.03 6.78 -8.48
N ILE A 138 -3.62 7.84 -7.91
CA ILE A 138 -4.77 8.54 -8.52
C ILE A 138 -4.39 9.18 -9.86
N SER A 139 -3.17 9.73 -10.00
CA SER A 139 -2.70 10.31 -11.27
C SER A 139 -2.63 9.27 -12.38
N ILE A 140 -2.27 8.03 -12.03
CA ILE A 140 -2.26 6.90 -12.96
C ILE A 140 -3.70 6.49 -13.28
N VAL A 141 -4.54 6.29 -12.26
CA VAL A 141 -5.93 5.86 -12.43
C VAL A 141 -6.74 6.83 -13.28
N LYS A 142 -6.51 8.14 -13.16
CA LYS A 142 -7.16 9.17 -14.00
C LYS A 142 -6.93 9.01 -15.51
N LYS A 143 -5.86 8.32 -15.91
CA LYS A 143 -5.49 8.11 -17.32
C LYS A 143 -5.98 6.78 -17.87
N LEU A 144 -6.53 5.92 -17.01
CA LEU A 144 -7.04 4.61 -17.40
C LEU A 144 -8.45 4.71 -17.96
N SER A 145 -8.83 3.67 -18.72
CA SER A 145 -10.20 3.34 -19.02
C SER A 145 -10.76 2.40 -17.94
N ALA A 146 -12.06 2.40 -17.73
CA ALA A 146 -12.71 1.48 -16.79
C ALA A 146 -12.55 0.00 -17.17
N GLU A 147 -12.29 -0.26 -18.46
CA GLU A 147 -12.06 -1.58 -19.04
C GLU A 147 -10.62 -2.08 -18.84
N ASP A 148 -9.71 -1.23 -18.35
CA ASP A 148 -8.32 -1.63 -18.15
C ASP A 148 -8.22 -2.70 -17.06
N LEU A 149 -7.52 -3.78 -17.42
CA LEU A 149 -7.27 -4.90 -16.52
C LEU A 149 -6.19 -4.52 -15.51
N PRO A 150 -6.34 -4.85 -14.21
CA PRO A 150 -5.33 -4.54 -13.19
C PRO A 150 -3.92 -5.06 -13.50
N GLU A 151 -3.81 -6.14 -14.29
CA GLU A 151 -2.54 -6.75 -14.69
C GLU A 151 -1.75 -5.92 -15.71
N THR A 152 -2.43 -5.10 -16.51
CA THR A 152 -1.80 -4.27 -17.55
C THR A 152 -1.36 -2.90 -17.03
N VAL A 153 -1.90 -2.46 -15.89
CA VAL A 153 -1.58 -1.17 -15.27
C VAL A 153 -0.23 -1.23 -14.56
N SER A 154 0.66 -0.29 -14.87
CA SER A 154 1.90 -0.11 -14.13
C SER A 154 1.79 1.04 -13.12
N PHE A 155 1.98 0.76 -11.83
CA PHE A 155 1.98 1.76 -10.75
C PHE A 155 3.36 2.27 -10.37
N SER A 156 4.41 1.70 -10.98
CA SER A 156 5.80 2.13 -10.87
C SER A 156 6.21 3.08 -12.00
N GLN A 157 5.30 3.36 -12.94
CA GLN A 157 5.57 4.27 -14.05
C GLN A 157 5.75 5.72 -13.57
N MET A 158 6.55 6.48 -14.30
CA MET A 158 6.70 7.91 -14.05
C MET A 158 5.42 8.66 -14.41
N ILE A 159 5.08 9.69 -13.63
CA ILE A 159 3.98 10.60 -13.92
C ILE A 159 4.49 12.04 -14.09
N PRO A 160 3.82 12.87 -14.90
CA PRO A 160 4.12 14.30 -14.96
C PRO A 160 3.94 14.95 -13.59
N VAL A 161 4.89 15.81 -13.21
CA VAL A 161 4.88 16.53 -11.94
C VAL A 161 3.62 17.39 -11.79
N VAL A 162 3.11 17.94 -12.89
CA VAL A 162 1.88 18.75 -12.92
C VAL A 162 0.66 17.89 -12.56
N ASP A 163 0.53 16.68 -13.12
CA ASP A 163 -0.56 15.76 -12.80
C ASP A 163 -0.52 15.32 -11.33
N PHE A 164 0.69 15.07 -10.83
CA PHE A 164 0.91 14.76 -9.41
C PHE A 164 0.45 15.90 -8.50
N PHE A 165 0.82 17.15 -8.79
CA PHE A 165 0.38 18.27 -7.96
C PHE A 165 -1.12 18.54 -8.08
N HIS A 166 -1.72 18.37 -9.26
CA HIS A 166 -3.17 18.44 -9.42
C HIS A 166 -3.89 17.38 -8.59
N THR A 167 -3.38 16.16 -8.50
CA THR A 167 -4.01 15.12 -7.67
C THR A 167 -3.74 15.27 -6.18
N LEU A 168 -2.58 15.80 -5.81
CA LEU A 168 -2.21 16.04 -4.41
C LEU A 168 -2.98 17.20 -3.79
N ILE A 169 -3.21 18.26 -4.57
CA ILE A 169 -3.73 19.54 -4.08
C ILE A 169 -5.21 19.76 -4.47
N ALA A 170 -5.66 19.24 -5.62
CA ALA A 170 -7.02 19.49 -6.08
C ALA A 170 -8.01 18.44 -5.54
N GLU A 171 -9.12 18.96 -5.01
CA GLU A 171 -10.32 18.22 -4.58
C GLU A 171 -11.00 17.47 -5.74
#